data_AF-A0A1G0MC89-F1
#
_entry.id   AF-A0A1G0MC89-F1
#
_cell.length_a   1.000
_cell.length_b   1.000
_cell.length_c   1.000
_cell.angle_alpha   90.00
_cell.angle_beta   90.00
_cell.angle_gamma   90.00
#
_symmetry.space_group_name_H-M   'P 1'
#
loop_
_entity.id
_entity.type
_entity.pdbx_description
1 polymer ?
#
loop_
_entity_poly.entity_id
_entity_poly.type
_entity_poly.pdbx_seq_one_letter_code
_entity_poly.pdbx_strand_id
1 'polypeptide(L)'
;MVDGIVGVQRWRVEARGRANHAGSTPMDRRQDALLAACRLVDAVNRVVTSRSGRQVGTVGAFLVPGAPDIVPGRVELSLDIRDMDEDEIGALVLELESGGRIGRAEFSFTRFHFHFHEPVETHPRRAPRAVG
;
A
#
# COMPACT_ATOMS: atom_id res chain seq x y z
N MET A 1 -3.03 -20.70 -16.72
CA MET A 1 -4.49 -20.63 -16.87
C MET A 1 -4.93 -19.43 -16.06
N VAL A 2 -5.47 -18.40 -16.72
CA VAL A 2 -6.04 -17.23 -16.03
C VAL A 2 -7.54 -17.48 -15.97
N ASP A 3 -8.03 -17.91 -14.82
CA ASP A 3 -9.46 -18.16 -14.59
C ASP A 3 -10.13 -16.80 -14.28
N GLY A 4 -10.64 -16.14 -15.32
CA GLY A 4 -11.52 -14.97 -15.21
C GLY A 4 -10.88 -13.58 -15.27
N ILE A 5 -11.72 -12.56 -15.39
CA ILE A 5 -11.32 -11.14 -15.39
C ILE A 5 -11.07 -10.72 -13.94
N VAL A 6 -9.83 -10.40 -13.61
CA VAL A 6 -9.45 -9.88 -12.30
C VAL A 6 -9.89 -8.43 -12.18
N GLY A 7 -10.73 -8.11 -11.20
CA GLY A 7 -11.01 -6.74 -10.79
C GLY A 7 -9.73 -6.09 -10.26
N VAL A 8 -9.43 -4.88 -10.71
CA VAL A 8 -8.26 -4.12 -10.25
C VAL A 8 -8.72 -2.74 -9.83
N GLN A 9 -8.42 -2.38 -8.59
CA GLN A 9 -8.65 -1.04 -8.09
C GLN A 9 -7.34 -0.47 -7.54
N ARG A 10 -7.18 0.84 -7.75
CA ARG A 10 -5.98 1.57 -7.33
C ARG A 10 -6.35 2.82 -6.56
N TRP A 11 -5.56 3.12 -5.54
CA TRP A 11 -5.70 4.30 -4.71
C TRP A 11 -4.39 5.04 -4.61
N ARG A 12 -4.50 6.36 -4.57
CA ARG A 12 -3.47 7.22 -3.99
C ARG A 12 -3.84 7.37 -2.54
N VAL A 13 -2.95 6.97 -1.66
CA VAL A 13 -3.11 7.15 -0.22
C VAL A 13 -2.16 8.23 0.24
N GLU A 14 -2.68 9.20 0.98
CA GLU A 14 -1.88 10.25 1.58
C GLU A 14 -1.94 10.12 3.10
N ALA A 15 -0.78 10.00 3.73
CA ALA A 15 -0.63 10.08 5.18
C ALA A 15 -0.22 11.51 5.56
N ARG A 16 -0.98 12.14 6.44
CA ARG A 16 -0.74 13.50 6.95
C ARG A 16 -0.38 13.47 8.42
N GLY A 17 0.82 13.92 8.73
CA GLY A 17 1.33 14.11 10.07
C GLY A 17 1.72 15.57 10.27
N ARG A 18 2.83 15.80 10.99
CA ARG A 18 3.36 17.14 11.22
C ARG A 18 4.87 17.17 11.07
N ALA A 19 5.34 18.00 10.14
CA ALA A 19 6.76 18.26 9.98
C ALA A 19 7.32 18.97 11.21
N ASN A 20 8.40 18.43 11.79
CA ASN A 20 9.10 19.05 12.91
C ASN A 20 10.60 18.72 12.85
N HIS A 21 11.42 19.47 13.57
CA HIS A 21 12.85 19.18 13.66
C HIS A 21 13.12 17.87 14.42
N ALA A 22 13.87 16.96 13.82
CA ALA A 22 14.11 15.61 14.33
C ALA A 22 14.96 15.58 15.61
N GLY A 23 15.79 16.60 15.85
CA GLY A 23 16.63 16.67 17.06
C GLY A 23 15.95 17.28 18.29
N SER A 24 14.92 18.10 18.11
CA SER A 24 14.33 18.91 19.21
C SER A 24 12.89 18.54 19.53
N THR A 25 12.26 17.69 18.73
CA THR A 25 10.89 17.21 18.97
C THR A 25 10.90 15.87 19.71
N PRO A 26 10.43 15.80 20.97
CA PRO A 26 10.31 14.55 21.72
C PRO A 26 9.47 13.50 20.98
N MET A 27 9.85 12.22 21.10
CA MET A 27 9.21 11.12 20.35
C MET A 27 7.70 11.02 20.62
N ASP A 28 7.29 11.22 21.86
CA ASP A 28 5.90 11.19 22.33
C ASP A 28 5.06 12.38 21.86
N ARG A 29 5.65 13.36 21.16
CA ARG A 29 4.97 14.52 20.55
C ARG A 29 4.96 14.50 19.03
N ARG A 30 5.63 13.52 18.41
CA ARG A 30 5.68 13.42 16.95
C ARG A 30 4.35 12.94 16.38
N GLN A 31 4.05 13.44 15.18
CA GLN A 31 3.02 12.94 14.28
C GLN A 31 3.74 12.56 12.99
N ASP A 32 4.49 11.46 13.04
CA ASP A 32 5.37 11.01 11.97
C ASP A 32 4.57 10.31 10.86
N ALA A 33 4.43 10.97 9.71
CA ALA A 33 3.66 10.45 8.59
C ALA A 33 4.32 9.22 7.94
N LEU A 34 5.65 9.13 7.94
CA LEU A 34 6.37 8.00 7.37
C LEU A 34 6.20 6.75 8.23
N LEU A 35 6.34 6.88 9.54
CA LEU A 35 6.10 5.77 10.45
C LEU A 35 4.67 5.24 10.33
N ALA A 36 3.70 6.14 10.24
CA ALA A 36 2.30 5.77 10.02
C ALA A 36 2.12 5.04 8.68
N ALA A 37 2.69 5.57 7.60
CA ALA A 37 2.61 4.97 6.27
C ALA A 37 3.26 3.58 6.21
N CYS A 38 4.41 3.35 6.85
CA CYS A 38 5.03 2.02 6.94
C CYS A 38 4.14 1.00 7.64
N ARG A 39 3.43 1.42 8.69
CA ARG A 39 2.47 0.55 9.37
C ARG A 39 1.23 0.27 8.51
N LEU A 40 0.82 1.20 7.65
CA LEU A 40 -0.21 0.94 6.65
C LEU A 40 0.26 -0.12 5.64
N VAL A 41 1.52 -0.07 5.19
CA VAL A 41 2.09 -1.10 4.30
C VAL A 41 2.01 -2.48 4.94
N ASP A 42 2.39 -2.61 6.22
CA ASP A 42 2.25 -3.86 6.97
C ASP A 42 0.77 -4.29 7.09
N ALA A 43 -0.12 -3.34 7.39
CA ALA A 43 -1.56 -3.61 7.46
C ALA A 43 -2.12 -4.12 6.13
N VAL A 44 -1.73 -3.55 4.98
CA VAL A 44 -2.12 -4.03 3.65
C VAL A 44 -1.73 -5.50 3.48
N ASN A 45 -0.49 -5.87 3.81
CA ASN A 45 -0.06 -7.26 3.72
C ASN A 45 -0.89 -8.18 4.62
N ARG A 46 -1.08 -7.79 5.88
CA ARG A 46 -1.86 -8.57 6.86
C ARG A 46 -3.32 -8.74 6.47
N VAL A 47 -3.98 -7.67 6.01
CA VAL A 47 -5.41 -7.68 5.64
C VAL A 47 -5.65 -8.51 4.39
N VAL A 48 -4.79 -8.38 3.38
CA VAL A 48 -4.91 -9.17 2.15
C VAL A 48 -4.64 -10.66 2.42
N THR A 49 -3.66 -10.98 3.26
CA THR A 49 -3.29 -12.37 3.58
C THR A 49 -4.21 -13.03 4.61
N SER A 50 -5.05 -12.27 5.31
CA SER A 50 -6.01 -12.84 6.28
C SER A 50 -7.25 -13.44 5.61
N ARG A 51 -7.52 -13.09 4.33
CA ARG A 51 -8.66 -13.62 3.58
C ARG A 51 -8.32 -14.96 2.93
N SER A 52 -9.27 -15.88 2.92
CA SER A 52 -9.18 -17.08 2.09
C SER A 52 -9.48 -16.69 0.64
N GLY A 53 -8.58 -16.96 -0.30
CA GLY A 53 -8.81 -16.62 -1.69
C GLY A 53 -7.54 -16.39 -2.49
N ARG A 54 -7.64 -15.62 -3.57
CA ARG A 54 -6.53 -15.26 -4.48
C ARG A 54 -6.29 -13.75 -4.57
N GLN A 55 -6.91 -12.97 -3.68
CA GLN A 55 -6.70 -11.55 -3.55
C GLN A 55 -5.22 -11.22 -3.38
N VAL A 56 -4.80 -10.14 -4.03
CA VAL A 56 -3.45 -9.58 -3.87
C VAL A 56 -3.56 -8.09 -3.64
N GLY A 57 -2.66 -7.56 -2.82
CA GLY A 57 -2.56 -6.13 -2.57
C GLY A 57 -1.12 -5.70 -2.48
N THR A 58 -0.80 -4.57 -3.11
CA THR A 58 0.57 -4.08 -3.25
C THR A 58 0.62 -2.58 -3.00
N VAL A 59 1.55 -2.15 -2.16
CA VAL A 59 2.02 -0.76 -2.12
C VAL A 59 3.27 -0.66 -2.98
N GLY A 60 3.11 -0.07 -4.18
CA GLY A 60 4.15 -0.12 -5.22
C GLY A 60 5.00 1.14 -5.34
N ALA A 61 4.55 2.25 -4.78
CA ALA A 61 5.23 3.53 -4.86
C ALA A 61 5.12 4.29 -3.52
N PHE A 62 6.15 5.07 -3.24
CA PHE A 62 6.29 5.87 -2.03
C PHE A 62 6.97 7.20 -2.38
N LEU A 63 6.41 8.31 -1.91
CA LEU A 63 7.03 9.63 -2.00
C LEU A 63 7.00 10.29 -0.62
N VAL A 64 8.18 10.64 -0.12
CA VAL A 64 8.38 11.27 1.20
C VAL A 64 9.12 12.59 1.00
N PRO A 65 8.41 13.72 0.94
CA PRO A 65 9.05 15.04 0.92
C PRO A 65 9.76 15.32 2.25
N GLY A 66 10.95 15.91 2.20
CA GLY A 66 11.65 16.37 3.40
C GLY A 66 13.17 16.19 3.33
N ALA A 67 13.78 16.16 4.51
CA ALA A 67 15.21 15.98 4.73
C ALA A 67 15.44 15.03 5.93
N PRO A 68 16.62 14.40 6.06
CA PRO A 68 16.89 13.42 7.12
C PRO A 68 16.73 13.94 8.56
N ASP A 69 16.86 15.26 8.76
CA ASP A 69 16.72 15.95 10.04
C ASP A 69 15.31 16.51 10.30
N ILE A 70 14.33 16.14 9.47
CA ILE A 70 12.93 16.54 9.59
C ILE A 70 12.06 15.30 9.80
N VAL A 71 11.24 15.30 10.86
CA VAL A 71 10.14 14.33 11.04
C VAL A 71 9.19 14.46 9.85
N PRO A 72 8.92 13.42 9.05
CA PRO A 72 8.08 13.54 7.87
C PRO A 72 6.65 13.98 8.21
N GLY A 73 6.23 15.10 7.61
CA GLY A 73 4.87 15.62 7.78
C GLY A 73 3.84 15.08 6.80
N ARG A 74 4.30 14.47 5.69
CA ARG A 74 3.44 13.95 4.64
C ARG A 74 4.11 12.80 3.90
N VAL A 75 3.31 11.80 3.51
CA VAL A 75 3.73 10.73 2.60
C VAL A 75 2.62 10.47 1.60
N GLU A 76 2.98 10.29 0.33
CA GLU A 76 2.08 9.70 -0.67
C GLU A 76 2.54 8.27 -0.97
N LEU A 77 1.58 7.35 -1.08
CA LEU A 77 1.82 5.98 -1.50
C LEU A 77 0.73 5.51 -2.47
N SER A 78 1.07 4.53 -3.31
CA SER A 78 0.07 3.83 -4.13
C SER A 78 -0.45 2.59 -3.41
N LEU A 79 -1.68 2.21 -3.69
CA LEU A 79 -2.25 0.92 -3.28
C LEU A 79 -2.93 0.32 -4.52
N ASP A 80 -2.55 -0.90 -4.89
CA ASP A 80 -3.19 -1.72 -5.95
C ASP A 80 -3.75 -2.96 -5.25
N ILE A 81 -5.08 -3.17 -5.32
CA ILE A 81 -5.74 -4.38 -4.81
C ILE A 81 -6.47 -5.04 -5.97
N ARG A 82 -6.38 -6.36 -6.00
CA ARG A 82 -6.99 -7.20 -7.02
C ARG A 82 -7.70 -8.36 -6.39
N ASP A 83 -8.88 -8.66 -6.88
CA ASP A 83 -9.62 -9.88 -6.61
C ASP A 83 -10.56 -10.20 -7.78
N MET A 84 -11.12 -11.40 -7.79
CA MET A 84 -12.18 -11.80 -8.73
C MET A 84 -13.54 -11.19 -8.35
N ASP A 85 -13.73 -10.84 -7.07
CA ASP A 85 -14.93 -10.22 -6.54
C ASP A 85 -14.66 -8.73 -6.20
N GLU A 86 -15.42 -7.81 -6.81
CA GLU A 86 -15.28 -6.38 -6.54
C GLU A 86 -15.73 -6.00 -5.12
N ASP A 87 -16.68 -6.74 -4.55
CA ASP A 87 -17.17 -6.49 -3.20
C ASP A 87 -16.10 -6.84 -2.15
N GLU A 88 -15.30 -7.88 -2.40
CA GLU A 88 -14.14 -8.22 -1.55
C GLU A 88 -13.06 -7.13 -1.63
N ILE A 89 -12.82 -6.55 -2.80
CA ILE A 89 -11.92 -5.38 -2.93
C ILE A 89 -12.42 -4.22 -2.05
N GLY A 90 -13.73 -3.94 -2.11
CA GLY A 90 -14.37 -2.92 -1.27
C GLY A 90 -14.19 -3.21 0.22
N ALA A 91 -14.44 -4.45 0.65
CA ALA A 91 -14.30 -4.87 2.03
C ALA A 91 -12.87 -4.74 2.56
N LEU A 92 -11.87 -5.12 1.76
CA LEU A 92 -10.45 -4.98 2.10
C LEU A 92 -10.07 -3.50 2.33
N VAL A 93 -10.55 -2.60 1.46
CA VAL A 93 -10.25 -1.16 1.60
C VAL A 93 -10.97 -0.54 2.78
N LEU A 94 -12.24 -0.89 3.00
CA LEU A 94 -12.97 -0.42 4.17
C LEU A 94 -12.30 -0.83 5.48
N GLU A 95 -11.72 -2.03 5.54
CA GLU A 95 -10.94 -2.46 6.71
C GLU A 95 -9.67 -1.61 6.90
N LEU A 96 -8.94 -1.32 5.82
CA LEU A 96 -7.75 -0.47 5.85
C LEU A 96 -8.08 0.99 6.25
N GLU A 97 -9.20 1.52 5.76
CA GLU A 97 -9.70 2.86 6.11
C GLU A 97 -10.20 2.93 7.55
N SER A 98 -10.90 1.89 8.02
CA SER A 98 -11.41 1.80 9.40
C SER A 98 -10.29 1.64 10.42
N GLY A 99 -9.14 1.09 10.01
CA GLY A 99 -7.89 1.15 10.75
C GLY A 99 -7.31 2.57 10.89
N GLY A 100 -8.01 3.61 10.40
CA GLY A 100 -7.61 5.01 10.14
C GLY A 100 -6.94 5.83 11.25
N ARG A 101 -6.53 5.21 12.34
CA ARG A 101 -5.42 5.70 13.19
C ARG A 101 -4.31 4.67 13.26
N ILE A 102 -3.65 4.45 12.13
CA ILE A 102 -2.36 3.74 12.12
C ILE A 102 -1.29 4.72 12.64
N GLY A 103 -1.16 4.81 13.95
CA GLY A 103 -0.36 5.85 14.60
C GLY A 103 -1.13 7.18 14.75
N ARG A 104 -0.41 8.31 14.67
CA ARG A 104 -0.97 9.65 14.89
C ARG A 104 -1.09 10.48 13.61
N ALA A 105 -1.03 9.84 12.45
CA ALA A 105 -1.27 10.48 11.16
C ALA A 105 -2.71 10.24 10.70
N GLU A 106 -3.24 11.18 9.94
CA GLU A 106 -4.51 11.05 9.25
C GLU A 106 -4.26 10.45 7.86
N PHE A 107 -5.17 9.61 7.38
CA PHE A 107 -5.08 9.01 6.05
C PHE A 107 -6.25 9.45 5.18
N SER A 108 -5.97 9.67 3.90
CA SER A 108 -6.99 9.84 2.87
C SER A 108 -6.72 8.90 1.70
N PHE A 109 -7.75 8.23 1.22
CA PHE A 109 -7.69 7.29 0.11
C PHE A 109 -8.47 7.86 -1.07
N THR A 110 -7.79 8.05 -2.20
CA THR A 110 -8.41 8.57 -3.43
C THR A 110 -8.30 7.50 -4.51
N ARG A 111 -9.42 6.86 -4.86
CA ARG A 111 -9.48 5.88 -5.96
C ARG A 111 -9.15 6.58 -7.28
N PHE A 112 -8.32 5.96 -8.09
CA PHE A 112 -8.02 6.41 -9.45
C PHE A 112 -8.03 5.23 -10.43
N HIS A 113 -8.36 5.49 -11.68
CA HIS A 113 -8.25 4.50 -12.77
C HIS A 113 -7.04 4.84 -13.64
N PHE A 114 -6.09 3.90 -13.78
CA PHE A 114 -5.11 3.93 -14.88
C PHE A 114 -5.56 2.94 -15.95
N HIS A 115 -5.70 3.43 -17.18
CA HIS A 115 -5.85 2.59 -18.37
C HIS A 115 -4.66 1.62 -18.49
N PHE A 116 -4.92 0.37 -18.86
CA PHE A 116 -3.93 -0.69 -19.04
C PHE A 116 -2.82 -0.28 -20.03
N HIS A 117 -1.56 -0.54 -19.67
CA HIS A 117 -0.52 -0.86 -20.66
C HIS A 117 -0.60 -2.36 -20.92
N GLU A 118 -0.28 -2.76 -22.15
CA GLU A 118 -0.35 -4.15 -22.62
C GLU A 118 0.37 -5.16 -21.70
N PRO A 119 -0.06 -6.44 -21.69
CA PRO A 119 0.52 -7.44 -20.81
C PRO A 119 2.04 -7.55 -21.00
N VAL A 120 2.80 -7.36 -19.90
CA VAL A 120 4.21 -7.72 -19.89
C VAL A 120 4.30 -9.24 -19.86
N GLU A 121 4.87 -9.84 -20.90
CA GLU A 121 5.20 -11.27 -20.96
C GLU A 121 6.13 -11.64 -19.78
N THR A 122 5.60 -12.30 -18.75
CA THR A 122 6.43 -12.92 -17.73
C THR A 122 6.98 -14.22 -18.28
N HIS A 123 8.22 -14.20 -18.75
CA HIS A 123 8.92 -15.40 -19.21
C HIS A 123 9.02 -16.42 -18.06
N PRO A 124 8.56 -17.68 -18.21
CA PRO A 124 8.73 -18.68 -17.18
C PRO A 124 10.22 -19.04 -17.09
N ARG A 125 10.81 -18.93 -15.89
CA ARG A 125 12.18 -19.42 -15.64
C ARG A 125 12.24 -20.88 -16.08
N ARG A 126 13.11 -21.19 -17.06
CA ARG A 126 13.48 -22.57 -17.36
C ARG A 126 14.07 -23.18 -16.08
N ALA A 127 13.42 -24.22 -15.56
CA ALA A 127 14.05 -25.08 -14.56
C ALA A 127 15.36 -25.65 -15.15
N PRO A 128 16.46 -25.73 -14.38
CA PRO A 128 17.67 -26.39 -14.87
C PRO A 128 17.33 -27.86 -15.15
N ARG A 129 17.58 -28.32 -16.38
CA ARG A 129 17.53 -29.76 -16.70
C ARG A 129 18.58 -30.47 -15.86
N ALA A 130 18.14 -31.32 -14.95
CA ALA A 130 18.97 -32.36 -14.37
C ALA A 130 19.05 -33.53 -15.36
N VAL A 131 20.21 -33.73 -15.99
CA VAL A 131 20.68 -34.99 -16.61
C VAL A 131 22.20 -34.80 -16.74
N GLY A 132 23.11 -35.72 -16.38
CA GLY A 132 23.04 -37.13 -16.02
C GLY A 132 24.44 -37.69 -16.30
#